data_AF-A0AAW2N844-F1
#
_entry.id   AF-A0AAW2N844-F1
#
_cell.length_a   1.000
_cell.length_b   1.000
_cell.length_c   1.000
_cell.angle_alpha   90.00
_cell.angle_beta   90.00
_cell.angle_gamma   90.00
#
_symmetry.space_group_name_H-M   'P 1'
#
loop_
_entity.id
_entity.type
_entity.pdbx_description
1 polymer ?
#
loop_
_entity_poly.entity_id
_entity_poly.type
_entity_poly.pdbx_seq_one_letter_code
_entity_poly.pdbx_strand_id
1 'polypeptide(L)'
;MADGTRFKEVLEMQKKLDIQLMEEKAMRQANEQKIQSQFDSVLSIQAGLQNSYSELVDGQKAIQVQLKGIIEQIQAYNRNKSVLGEAPAILAEKGSTSSADSGYSEDQRVSLASIHLDGKAELWFQGIIEKKGLPEWNQFIQLIYERFEGVDPGTVLREFNTLKQGTNSVDLYLERFEELKSHVLIFHNDFPESYFVTCFVNGLRADIRGGVLQLKPTRLHEAVALAKNQESYC
;
A
#
# COMPACT_ATOMS: atom_id res chain seq x y z
N MET A 1 -89.99 -52.76 -22.33
CA MET A 1 -89.91 -51.37 -21.85
C MET A 1 -88.71 -51.10 -20.94
N ALA A 2 -88.21 -52.07 -20.16
CA ALA A 2 -87.05 -51.88 -19.27
C ALA A 2 -85.71 -51.63 -19.99
N ASP A 3 -85.47 -52.25 -21.15
CA ASP A 3 -84.20 -52.08 -21.90
C ASP A 3 -83.97 -50.67 -22.47
N GLY A 4 -85.05 -49.98 -22.87
CA GLY A 4 -84.95 -48.60 -23.38
C GLY A 4 -84.54 -47.59 -22.30
N THR A 5 -84.96 -47.80 -21.06
CA THR A 5 -84.60 -46.97 -19.91
C THR A 5 -83.14 -47.17 -19.52
N ARG A 6 -82.68 -48.42 -19.44
CA ARG A 6 -81.29 -48.76 -19.12
C ARG A 6 -80.30 -48.22 -20.16
N PHE A 7 -80.67 -48.25 -21.45
CA PHE A 7 -79.85 -47.66 -22.51
C PHE A 7 -79.71 -46.14 -22.36
N LYS A 8 -80.80 -45.44 -22.01
CA LYS A 8 -80.79 -43.99 -21.80
C LYS A 8 -79.92 -43.58 -20.60
N GLU A 9 -79.97 -44.35 -19.51
CA GLU A 9 -79.12 -44.15 -18.33
C GLU A 9 -77.64 -44.33 -18.64
N VAL A 10 -77.27 -45.35 -19.42
CA VAL A 10 -75.89 -45.56 -19.90
C VAL A 10 -75.42 -44.38 -20.76
N LEU A 11 -76.31 -43.84 -21.60
CA LEU A 11 -76.01 -42.69 -22.46
C LEU A 11 -75.81 -41.40 -21.66
N GLU A 12 -76.58 -41.18 -20.59
CA GLU A 12 -76.40 -40.06 -19.68
C GLU A 12 -75.11 -40.19 -18.84
N MET A 13 -74.78 -41.40 -18.38
CA MET A 13 -73.50 -41.66 -17.70
C MET A 13 -72.30 -41.42 -18.62
N GLN A 14 -72.39 -41.85 -19.89
CA GLN A 14 -71.33 -41.60 -20.88
C GLN A 14 -71.12 -40.10 -21.08
N LYS A 15 -72.19 -39.32 -21.26
CA LYS A 15 -72.10 -37.85 -21.40
C LYS A 15 -71.46 -37.20 -20.17
N LYS A 16 -71.80 -37.67 -18.96
CA LYS A 16 -71.22 -37.14 -17.72
C LYS A 16 -69.73 -37.44 -17.62
N LEU A 17 -69.32 -38.64 -18.01
CA LEU A 17 -67.91 -39.04 -18.06
C LEU A 17 -67.13 -38.20 -19.10
N ASP A 18 -67.73 -37.97 -20.27
CA ASP A 18 -67.12 -37.15 -21.32
C ASP A 18 -66.92 -35.69 -20.89
N ILE A 19 -67.89 -35.11 -20.15
CA ILE A 19 -67.77 -33.77 -19.57
C ILE A 19 -66.66 -33.73 -18.50
N GLN A 20 -66.64 -34.69 -17.58
CA GLN A 20 -65.58 -34.77 -16.56
C GLN A 20 -64.19 -34.92 -17.19
N LEU A 21 -64.07 -35.75 -18.23
CA LEU A 21 -62.82 -35.92 -18.96
C LEU A 21 -62.40 -34.63 -19.67
N MET A 22 -63.35 -33.86 -20.24
CA MET A 22 -63.05 -32.56 -20.84
C MET A 22 -62.61 -31.53 -19.80
N GLU A 23 -63.29 -31.44 -18.65
CA GLU A 23 -62.91 -30.55 -17.55
C GLU A 23 -61.53 -30.90 -16.98
N GLU A 24 -61.25 -32.20 -16.78
CA GLU A 24 -59.95 -32.65 -16.29
C GLU A 24 -58.83 -32.33 -17.29
N LYS A 25 -59.06 -32.54 -18.59
CA LYS A 25 -58.10 -32.16 -19.64
C LYS A 25 -57.86 -30.65 -19.66
N ALA A 26 -58.92 -29.84 -19.53
CA ALA A 26 -58.79 -28.39 -19.46
C ALA A 26 -58.00 -27.93 -18.23
N MET A 27 -58.25 -28.54 -17.07
CA MET A 27 -57.47 -28.28 -15.84
C MET A 27 -56.00 -28.67 -15.99
N ARG A 28 -55.71 -29.84 -16.56
CA ARG A 28 -54.34 -30.29 -16.83
C ARG A 28 -53.61 -29.32 -17.77
N GLN A 29 -54.28 -28.89 -18.84
CA GLN A 29 -53.73 -27.94 -19.80
C GLN A 29 -53.47 -26.57 -19.17
N ALA A 30 -54.37 -26.08 -18.32
CA ALA A 30 -54.17 -24.83 -17.59
C ALA A 30 -53.00 -24.93 -16.59
N ASN A 31 -52.83 -26.06 -15.91
CA ASN A 31 -51.72 -26.27 -14.99
C ASN A 31 -50.38 -26.38 -15.73
N GLU A 32 -50.35 -27.04 -16.89
CA GLU A 32 -49.18 -27.11 -17.76
C GLU A 32 -48.77 -25.73 -18.26
N GLN A 33 -49.71 -24.90 -18.72
CA GLN A 33 -49.46 -23.51 -19.09
C GLN A 33 -48.91 -22.69 -17.92
N LYS A 34 -49.44 -22.91 -16.71
CA LYS A 34 -48.95 -22.24 -15.50
C LYS A 34 -47.52 -22.64 -15.18
N ILE A 35 -47.19 -23.92 -15.23
CA ILE A 35 -45.81 -24.42 -15.03
C ILE A 35 -44.87 -23.84 -16.09
N GLN A 36 -45.30 -23.82 -17.35
CA GLN A 36 -44.51 -23.24 -18.44
C GLN A 36 -44.22 -21.76 -18.19
N SER A 37 -45.23 -20.97 -17.79
CA SER A 37 -45.04 -19.56 -17.48
C SER A 37 -44.11 -19.32 -16.28
N GLN A 38 -44.14 -20.19 -15.28
CA GLN A 38 -43.22 -20.13 -14.14
C GLN A 38 -41.80 -20.48 -14.58
N PHE A 39 -41.62 -21.46 -15.45
CA PHE A 39 -40.32 -21.84 -15.99
C PHE A 39 -39.71 -20.70 -16.82
N ASP A 40 -40.50 -20.06 -17.68
CA ASP A 40 -40.06 -18.90 -18.46
C ASP A 40 -39.67 -17.72 -17.56
N SER A 41 -40.41 -17.50 -16.46
CA SER A 41 -40.05 -16.50 -15.45
C SER A 41 -38.74 -16.83 -14.73
N VAL A 42 -38.46 -18.09 -14.44
CA VAL A 42 -37.19 -18.52 -13.81
C VAL A 42 -36.03 -18.33 -14.78
N LEU A 43 -36.21 -18.68 -16.05
CA LEU A 43 -35.20 -18.48 -17.09
C LEU A 43 -34.85 -16.99 -17.28
N SER A 44 -35.84 -16.10 -17.24
CA SER A 44 -35.58 -14.66 -17.36
C SER A 44 -34.81 -14.11 -16.15
N ILE A 45 -35.15 -14.56 -14.94
CA ILE A 45 -34.42 -14.21 -13.71
C ILE A 45 -32.98 -14.74 -13.79
N GLN A 46 -32.79 -15.98 -14.23
CA GLN A 46 -31.47 -16.57 -14.36
C GLN A 46 -30.60 -15.81 -15.37
N ALA A 47 -31.16 -15.45 -16.54
CA ALA A 47 -30.45 -14.64 -17.53
C ALA A 47 -30.06 -13.26 -16.98
N GLY A 48 -30.96 -12.62 -16.22
CA GLY A 48 -30.67 -11.35 -15.55
C GLY A 48 -29.51 -11.47 -14.56
N LEU A 49 -29.53 -12.49 -13.70
CA LEU A 49 -28.45 -12.75 -12.74
C LEU A 49 -27.12 -13.03 -13.43
N GLN A 50 -27.14 -13.79 -14.53
CA GLN A 50 -25.94 -14.09 -15.33
C GLN A 50 -25.31 -12.81 -15.91
N ASN A 51 -26.14 -11.90 -16.42
CA ASN A 51 -25.69 -10.62 -16.96
C ASN A 51 -25.12 -9.73 -15.85
N SER A 52 -25.81 -9.59 -14.72
CA SER A 52 -25.30 -8.82 -13.58
C SER A 52 -23.99 -9.38 -13.04
N TYR A 53 -23.81 -10.70 -13.03
CA TYR A 53 -22.55 -11.33 -12.67
C TYR A 53 -21.43 -10.97 -13.67
N SER A 54 -21.73 -11.01 -14.97
CA SER A 54 -20.75 -10.62 -16.01
C SER A 54 -20.35 -9.16 -15.86
N GLU A 55 -21.30 -8.24 -15.68
CA GLU A 55 -21.05 -6.82 -15.49
C GLU A 55 -20.19 -6.56 -14.25
N LEU A 56 -20.45 -7.27 -13.15
CA LEU A 56 -19.67 -7.16 -11.92
C LEU A 56 -18.22 -7.64 -12.12
N VAL A 57 -18.02 -8.75 -12.83
CA VAL A 57 -16.70 -9.27 -13.18
C VAL A 57 -15.95 -8.31 -14.10
N ASP A 58 -16.63 -7.71 -15.07
CA ASP A 58 -16.02 -6.73 -15.98
C ASP A 58 -15.69 -5.42 -15.26
N GLY A 59 -16.54 -4.97 -14.34
CA GLY A 59 -16.23 -3.87 -13.42
C GLY A 59 -15.02 -4.16 -12.55
N GLN A 60 -14.92 -5.37 -11.99
CA GLN A 60 -13.74 -5.80 -11.23
C GLN A 60 -12.47 -5.79 -12.09
N LYS A 61 -12.53 -6.27 -13.34
CA LYS A 61 -11.40 -6.21 -14.28
C LYS A 61 -11.02 -4.77 -14.62
N ALA A 62 -11.99 -3.89 -14.82
CA ALA A 62 -11.74 -2.48 -15.10
C ALA A 62 -11.01 -1.81 -13.93
N ILE A 63 -11.45 -2.06 -12.70
CA ILE A 63 -10.77 -1.58 -11.48
C ILE A 63 -9.35 -2.14 -11.39
N GLN A 64 -9.15 -3.43 -11.68
CA GLN A 64 -7.82 -4.05 -11.69
C GLN A 64 -6.89 -3.41 -12.74
N VAL A 65 -7.38 -3.13 -13.95
CA VAL A 65 -6.61 -2.45 -15.00
C VAL A 65 -6.27 -1.02 -14.58
N GLN A 66 -7.21 -0.30 -13.96
CA GLN A 66 -6.96 1.04 -13.43
C GLN A 66 -5.90 1.03 -12.33
N LEU A 67 -5.97 0.10 -11.38
CA LEU A 67 -4.96 -0.06 -10.32
C LEU A 67 -3.58 -0.37 -10.90
N LYS A 68 -3.52 -1.30 -11.87
CA LYS A 68 -2.27 -1.61 -12.56
C LYS A 68 -1.70 -0.39 -13.30
N GLY A 69 -2.54 0.39 -13.98
CA GLY A 69 -2.14 1.62 -14.62
C GLY A 69 -1.61 2.68 -13.64
N ILE A 70 -2.24 2.81 -12.47
CA ILE A 70 -1.76 3.68 -11.39
C ILE A 70 -0.40 3.20 -10.87
N ILE A 71 -0.22 1.90 -10.68
CA ILE A 71 1.07 1.32 -10.27
C ILE A 71 2.15 1.58 -11.33
N GLU A 72 1.83 1.40 -12.61
CA GLU A 72 2.76 1.69 -13.72
C GLU A 72 3.10 3.18 -13.79
N GLN A 73 2.14 4.08 -13.53
CA GLN A 73 2.39 5.52 -13.43
C GLN A 73 3.25 5.87 -12.22
N ILE A 74 3.01 5.26 -11.06
CA ILE A 74 3.84 5.45 -9.85
C ILE A 74 5.25 4.91 -10.09
N GLN A 75 5.39 3.73 -10.71
CA GLN A 75 6.68 3.16 -11.07
C GLN A 75 7.40 3.95 -12.16
N ALA A 76 6.68 4.54 -13.11
CA ALA A 76 7.24 5.44 -14.12
C ALA A 76 7.67 6.78 -13.52
N TYR A 77 6.86 7.33 -12.60
CA TYR A 77 7.21 8.50 -11.80
C TYR A 77 8.46 8.25 -10.98
N ASN A 78 8.54 7.09 -10.30
CA ASN A 78 9.72 6.68 -9.54
C ASN A 78 10.94 6.43 -10.46
N ARG A 79 10.77 5.80 -11.63
CA ARG A 79 11.85 5.61 -12.62
C ARG A 79 12.40 6.93 -13.16
N ASN A 80 11.52 7.90 -13.40
CA ASN A 80 11.90 9.19 -13.97
C ASN A 80 12.43 10.17 -12.91
N LYS A 81 12.35 9.85 -11.62
CA LYS A 81 12.85 10.66 -10.50
C LYS A 81 14.16 10.15 -9.87
N SER A 82 15.00 9.48 -10.65
CA SER A 82 16.30 8.90 -10.24
C SER A 82 16.19 7.56 -9.51
N VAL A 83 17.08 6.63 -9.88
CA VAL A 83 17.24 5.29 -9.28
C VAL A 83 17.66 5.36 -7.80
N LEU A 84 18.12 6.52 -7.30
CA LEU A 84 18.57 6.74 -5.92
C LEU A 84 18.44 8.22 -5.49
N GLY A 85 17.44 8.96 -5.99
CA GLY A 85 17.28 10.38 -5.67
C GLY A 85 16.06 10.65 -4.81
N GLU A 86 16.27 10.95 -3.53
CA GLU A 86 15.31 11.53 -2.56
C GLU A 86 14.40 10.59 -1.74
N ALA A 87 14.41 9.26 -1.92
CA ALA A 87 13.58 8.40 -1.05
C ALA A 87 14.09 8.28 0.41
N PRO A 88 15.41 8.15 0.66
CA PRO A 88 15.92 8.10 2.04
C PRO A 88 15.69 9.41 2.78
N ALA A 89 15.89 10.54 2.10
CA ALA A 89 15.72 11.87 2.66
C ALA A 89 14.25 12.20 2.95
N ILE A 90 13.30 11.84 2.06
CA ILE A 90 11.88 12.18 2.26
C ILE A 90 11.22 11.30 3.34
N LEU A 91 11.62 10.03 3.47
CA LEU A 91 11.13 9.17 4.57
C LEU A 91 11.75 9.57 5.92
N ALA A 92 13.00 10.03 5.94
CA ALA A 92 13.64 10.58 7.14
C ALA A 92 13.09 11.98 7.53
N GLU A 93 12.86 12.88 6.56
CA GLU A 93 12.28 14.22 6.81
C GLU A 93 10.79 14.17 7.16
N LYS A 94 10.00 13.29 6.53
CA LYS A 94 8.59 13.11 6.87
C LYS A 94 8.38 12.22 8.10
N GLY A 95 9.36 11.39 8.46
CA GLY A 95 9.37 10.69 9.75
C GLY A 95 9.71 11.61 10.93
N SER A 96 10.50 12.65 10.68
CA SER A 96 10.92 13.64 11.69
C SER A 96 9.94 14.82 11.85
N THR A 97 9.06 15.06 10.87
CA THR A 97 8.04 16.11 10.95
C THR A 97 6.66 15.54 11.32
N SER A 98 6.39 15.58 12.63
CA SER A 98 5.11 15.28 13.28
C SER A 98 4.73 13.80 13.37
N SER A 99 5.09 13.23 14.51
CA SER A 99 4.59 11.98 15.08
C SER A 99 3.07 12.02 15.41
N ALA A 100 2.26 12.84 14.74
CA ALA A 100 0.92 13.21 15.22
C ALA A 100 -0.25 13.10 14.23
N ASP A 101 -0.06 12.95 12.91
CA ASP A 101 -1.21 13.14 11.99
C ASP A 101 -1.30 12.21 10.76
N SER A 102 -0.80 10.98 10.86
CA SER A 102 -1.32 9.92 9.99
C SER A 102 -2.15 9.00 10.86
N GLY A 103 -3.48 9.02 10.70
CA GLY A 103 -4.45 8.27 11.52
C GLY A 103 -4.37 6.75 11.43
N TYR A 104 -3.19 6.20 11.08
CA TYR A 104 -2.90 4.78 11.02
C TYR A 104 -2.04 4.36 12.20
N SER A 105 -2.39 3.25 12.85
CA SER A 105 -1.54 2.65 13.88
C SER A 105 -0.20 2.20 13.29
N GLU A 106 0.84 2.06 14.11
CA GLU A 106 2.16 1.62 13.63
C GLU A 106 2.08 0.26 12.90
N ASP A 107 1.25 -0.66 13.39
CA ASP A 107 1.00 -1.97 12.77
C ASP A 107 0.39 -1.86 11.36
N GLN A 108 -0.51 -0.88 11.17
CA GLN A 108 -1.12 -0.61 9.87
C GLN A 108 -0.10 -0.06 8.88
N ARG A 109 0.85 0.77 9.34
CA ARG A 109 1.92 1.31 8.47
C ARG A 109 2.82 0.22 7.94
N VAL A 110 3.26 -0.71 8.80
CA VAL A 110 4.11 -1.84 8.39
C VAL A 110 3.34 -2.80 7.49
N SER A 111 2.08 -3.09 7.80
CA SER A 111 1.22 -3.92 6.96
C SER A 111 1.05 -3.30 5.57
N LEU A 112 0.75 -2.00 5.50
CA LEU A 112 0.62 -1.26 4.23
C LEU A 112 1.94 -1.19 3.46
N ALA A 113 3.08 -1.03 4.13
CA ALA A 113 4.38 -1.06 3.45
C ALA A 113 4.73 -2.45 2.90
N SER A 114 4.35 -3.51 3.62
CA SER A 114 4.66 -4.89 3.24
C SER A 114 3.96 -5.34 1.95
N ILE A 115 2.80 -4.77 1.59
CA ILE A 115 2.10 -5.10 0.33
C ILE A 115 2.90 -4.66 -0.91
N HIS A 116 3.87 -3.77 -0.72
CA HIS A 116 4.74 -3.27 -1.77
C HIS A 116 6.04 -4.07 -1.90
N LEU A 117 6.30 -5.02 -0.99
CA LEU A 117 7.40 -5.97 -1.12
C LEU A 117 6.98 -7.04 -2.13
N ASP A 118 7.83 -7.31 -3.12
CA ASP A 118 7.55 -8.29 -4.18
C ASP A 118 8.75 -9.24 -4.36
N GLY A 119 8.47 -10.46 -4.79
CA GLY A 119 9.45 -11.50 -5.10
C GLY A 119 10.34 -11.86 -3.91
N LYS A 120 11.65 -11.67 -4.05
CA LYS A 120 12.62 -12.05 -3.01
C LYS A 120 12.49 -11.21 -1.73
N ALA A 121 11.97 -9.98 -1.85
CA ALA A 121 11.77 -9.08 -0.70
C ALA A 121 10.59 -9.56 0.17
N GLU A 122 9.50 -9.99 -0.47
CA GLU A 122 8.33 -10.56 0.20
C GLU A 122 8.70 -11.82 1.00
N LEU A 123 9.37 -12.78 0.36
CA LEU A 123 9.80 -14.03 1.01
C LEU A 123 10.72 -13.80 2.21
N TRP A 124 11.62 -12.80 2.12
CA TRP A 124 12.49 -12.41 3.22
C TRP A 124 11.69 -11.81 4.38
N PHE A 125 10.77 -10.90 4.09
CA PHE A 125 9.98 -10.24 5.11
C PHE A 125 9.00 -11.20 5.79
N GLN A 126 8.39 -12.12 5.04
CA GLN A 126 7.58 -13.20 5.59
C GLN A 126 8.37 -14.06 6.59
N GLY A 127 9.63 -14.41 6.27
CA GLY A 127 10.50 -15.13 7.18
C GLY A 127 10.87 -14.36 8.45
N ILE A 128 10.82 -13.03 8.44
CA ILE A 128 10.96 -12.20 9.65
C ILE A 128 9.70 -12.26 10.49
N ILE A 129 8.52 -12.08 9.86
CA ILE A 129 7.23 -12.15 10.53
C ILE A 129 7.05 -13.51 11.24
N GLU A 130 7.39 -14.61 10.56
CA GLU A 130 7.26 -15.97 11.13
C GLU A 130 8.16 -16.20 12.36
N LYS A 131 9.33 -15.53 12.42
CA LYS A 131 10.30 -15.72 13.52
C LYS A 131 10.13 -14.75 14.67
N LYS A 132 9.80 -13.49 14.38
CA LYS A 132 9.85 -12.39 15.35
C LYS A 132 8.52 -11.64 15.50
N GLY A 133 7.51 -11.95 14.68
CA GLY A 133 6.27 -11.18 14.60
C GLY A 133 6.41 -9.92 13.74
N LEU A 134 5.32 -9.13 13.68
CA LEU A 134 5.31 -7.86 12.95
C LEU A 134 6.25 -6.86 13.65
N PRO A 135 7.27 -6.33 12.97
CA PRO A 135 8.14 -5.31 13.57
C PRO A 135 7.38 -3.99 13.72
N GLU A 136 7.78 -3.18 14.69
CA GLU A 136 7.38 -1.76 14.75
C GLU A 136 7.92 -0.99 13.54
N TRP A 137 7.32 0.16 13.24
CA TRP A 137 7.68 0.94 12.05
C TRP A 137 9.18 1.28 11.98
N ASN A 138 9.78 1.71 13.10
CA ASN A 138 11.21 2.04 13.13
C ASN A 138 12.10 0.82 12.89
N GLN A 139 11.73 -0.34 13.45
CA GLN A 139 12.45 -1.60 13.23
C GLN A 139 12.30 -2.09 11.78
N PHE A 140 11.10 -1.93 11.19
CA PHE A 140 10.86 -2.23 9.79
C PHE A 140 11.78 -1.42 8.88
N ILE A 141 11.89 -0.11 9.11
CA ILE A 141 12.77 0.77 8.33
C ILE A 141 14.24 0.32 8.47
N GLN A 142 14.73 0.09 9.68
CA GLN A 142 16.10 -0.39 9.91
C GLN A 142 16.40 -1.69 9.15
N LEU A 143 15.49 -2.67 9.19
CA LEU A 143 15.63 -3.94 8.47
C LEU A 143 15.71 -3.75 6.95
N ILE A 144 14.98 -2.77 6.40
CA ILE A 144 15.04 -2.44 4.97
C ILE A 144 16.42 -1.86 4.62
N TYR A 145 16.94 -0.91 5.41
CA TYR A 145 18.26 -0.32 5.17
C TYR A 145 19.39 -1.34 5.28
N GLU A 146 19.37 -2.19 6.30
CA GLU A 146 20.35 -3.27 6.46
C GLU A 146 20.33 -4.25 5.28
N ARG A 147 19.13 -4.61 4.81
CA ARG A 147 18.97 -5.64 3.77
C ARG A 147 19.26 -5.15 2.36
N PHE A 148 18.81 -3.95 2.02
CA PHE A 148 18.81 -3.46 0.63
C PHE A 148 19.90 -2.43 0.36
N GLU A 149 20.26 -1.62 1.35
CA GLU A 149 21.36 -0.66 1.21
C GLU A 149 22.68 -1.19 1.78
N GLY A 150 22.65 -2.31 2.52
CA GLY A 150 23.84 -2.87 3.16
C GLY A 150 24.41 -1.93 4.23
N VAL A 151 23.58 -1.03 4.73
CA VAL A 151 23.96 0.04 5.64
C VAL A 151 24.08 -0.55 7.04
N ASP A 152 25.31 -0.78 7.47
CA ASP A 152 25.62 -1.20 8.84
C ASP A 152 25.62 0.02 9.77
N PRO A 153 24.83 0.02 10.87
CA PRO A 153 24.74 1.15 11.79
C PRO A 153 26.10 1.61 12.32
N GLY A 154 26.98 0.66 12.64
CA GLY A 154 28.32 0.96 13.15
C GLY A 154 29.22 1.62 12.11
N THR A 155 29.09 1.23 10.85
CA THR A 155 29.83 1.78 9.72
C THR A 155 29.37 3.21 9.41
N VAL A 156 28.06 3.45 9.34
CA VAL A 156 27.50 4.81 9.15
C VAL A 156 27.95 5.75 10.25
N LEU A 157 27.82 5.34 11.51
CA LEU A 157 28.16 6.18 12.65
C LEU A 157 29.66 6.50 12.65
N ARG A 158 30.50 5.51 12.32
CA ARG A 158 31.95 5.72 12.14
C ARG A 158 32.22 6.73 11.03
N GLU A 159 31.63 6.53 9.86
CA GLU A 159 31.83 7.41 8.71
C GLU A 159 31.43 8.85 9.05
N PHE A 160 30.23 9.04 9.61
CA PHE A 160 29.72 10.33 10.08
C PHE A 160 30.69 11.01 11.07
N ASN A 161 31.18 10.27 12.07
CA ASN A 161 32.08 10.83 13.09
C ASN A 161 33.49 11.14 12.56
N THR A 162 33.90 10.48 11.49
CA THR A 162 35.19 10.71 10.84
C THR A 162 35.11 11.71 9.69
N LEU A 163 33.92 12.15 9.30
CA LEU A 163 33.73 13.08 8.19
C LEU A 163 34.49 14.39 8.45
N LYS A 164 35.32 14.79 7.48
CA LYS A 164 36.08 16.04 7.48
C LYS A 164 35.80 16.81 6.19
N GLN A 165 35.77 18.14 6.29
CA GLN A 165 35.69 19.06 5.15
C GLN A 165 36.86 18.86 4.18
N GLY A 166 38.07 18.67 4.72
CA GLY A 166 39.28 18.54 3.90
C GLY A 166 39.52 19.78 3.03
N THR A 167 39.71 19.56 1.73
CA THR A 167 39.92 20.61 0.71
C THR A 167 38.62 21.09 0.07
N ASN A 168 37.47 20.55 0.47
CA ASN A 168 36.18 20.91 -0.12
C ASN A 168 35.66 22.24 0.46
N SER A 169 34.70 22.85 -0.25
CA SER A 169 33.94 23.97 0.27
C SER A 169 33.04 23.55 1.43
N VAL A 170 32.61 24.51 2.25
CA VAL A 170 31.62 24.25 3.32
C VAL A 170 30.32 23.70 2.75
N ASP A 171 29.91 24.12 1.54
CA ASP A 171 28.70 23.61 0.88
C ASP A 171 28.78 22.11 0.53
N LEU A 172 29.87 21.68 -0.11
CA LEU A 172 30.07 20.27 -0.46
C LEU A 172 30.22 19.40 0.79
N TYR A 173 30.88 19.92 1.83
CA TYR A 173 30.96 19.25 3.12
C TYR A 173 29.59 19.12 3.78
N LEU A 174 28.76 20.17 3.74
CA LEU A 174 27.41 20.16 4.29
C LEU A 174 26.50 19.14 3.59
N GLU A 175 26.57 19.06 2.26
CA GLU A 175 25.80 18.08 1.48
C GLU A 175 26.11 16.66 1.95
N ARG A 176 27.40 16.29 2.05
CA ARG A 176 27.81 14.98 2.55
C ARG A 176 27.45 14.77 4.03
N PHE A 177 27.51 15.83 4.83
CA PHE A 177 27.15 15.79 6.25
C PHE A 177 25.66 15.50 6.44
N GLU A 178 24.77 16.18 5.72
CA GLU A 178 23.32 15.95 5.82
C GLU A 178 22.93 14.57 5.28
N GLU A 179 23.58 14.10 4.21
CA GLU A 179 23.39 12.73 3.71
C GLU A 179 23.71 11.69 4.80
N LEU A 180 24.90 11.76 5.40
CA LEU A 180 25.30 10.83 6.47
C LEU A 180 24.47 11.00 7.74
N LYS A 181 24.07 12.23 8.08
CA LYS A 181 23.18 12.51 9.21
C LYS A 181 21.81 11.86 9.02
N SER A 182 21.26 11.87 7.80
CA SER A 182 20.01 11.19 7.51
C SER A 182 20.12 9.69 7.78
N HIS A 183 21.26 9.07 7.46
CA HIS A 183 21.51 7.66 7.76
C HIS A 183 21.69 7.40 9.25
N VAL A 184 22.37 8.29 9.99
CA VAL A 184 22.51 8.17 11.45
C VAL A 184 21.14 8.23 12.14
N LEU A 185 20.25 9.14 11.72
CA LEU A 185 18.94 9.31 12.34
C LEU A 185 18.01 8.10 12.18
N ILE A 186 18.24 7.23 11.18
CA ILE A 186 17.49 5.97 11.02
C ILE A 186 17.77 5.00 12.17
N PHE A 187 19.01 4.98 12.66
CA PHE A 187 19.44 4.06 13.73
C PHE A 187 19.51 4.72 15.10
N HIS A 188 19.68 6.04 15.15
CA HIS A 188 19.92 6.85 16.35
C HIS A 188 19.06 8.12 16.36
N ASN A 189 17.73 7.95 16.33
CA ASN A 189 16.76 9.06 16.36
C ASN A 189 16.71 9.80 17.71
N ASP A 190 17.38 9.27 18.73
CA ASP A 190 17.47 9.84 20.08
C ASP A 190 18.64 10.83 20.24
N PHE A 191 19.48 10.99 19.22
CA PHE A 191 20.64 11.88 19.30
C PHE A 191 20.23 13.35 19.34
N PRO A 192 20.74 14.14 20.31
CA PRO A 192 20.39 15.54 20.44
C PRO A 192 21.05 16.38 19.33
N GLU A 193 20.43 17.52 18.97
CA GLU A 193 20.99 18.44 17.96
C GLU A 193 22.44 18.86 18.29
N SER A 194 22.76 19.02 19.59
CA SER A 194 24.10 19.35 20.07
C SER A 194 25.18 18.35 19.62
N TYR A 195 24.83 17.07 19.45
CA TYR A 195 25.73 16.06 18.91
C TYR A 195 26.11 16.40 17.46
N PHE A 196 25.10 16.66 16.62
CA PHE A 196 25.32 17.00 15.21
C PHE A 196 26.08 18.32 15.05
N VAL A 197 25.79 19.33 15.86
CA VAL A 197 26.57 20.59 15.88
C VAL A 197 28.04 20.30 16.21
N THR A 198 28.30 19.49 17.23
CA THR A 198 29.67 19.14 17.65
C THR A 198 30.42 18.40 16.54
N CYS A 199 29.79 17.41 15.89
CA CYS A 199 30.39 16.69 14.78
C CYS A 199 30.65 17.60 13.57
N PHE A 200 29.69 18.46 13.22
CA PHE A 200 29.84 19.39 12.10
C PHE A 200 31.04 20.31 12.30
N VAL A 201 31.13 20.97 13.46
CA VAL A 201 32.23 21.89 13.78
C VAL A 201 33.57 21.16 13.88
N ASN A 202 33.61 19.94 14.43
CA ASN A 202 34.82 19.14 14.50
C ASN A 202 35.31 18.64 13.13
N GLY A 203 34.44 18.57 12.14
CA GLY A 203 34.79 18.20 10.78
C GLY A 203 35.29 19.36 9.91
N LEU A 204 35.05 20.61 10.32
CA LEU A 204 35.55 21.80 9.61
C LEU A 204 37.07 21.85 9.56
N ARG A 205 37.62 22.46 8.51
CA ARG A 205 39.05 22.73 8.36
C ARG A 205 39.53 23.70 9.44
N ALA A 206 40.81 23.58 9.83
CA ALA A 206 41.35 24.25 11.01
C ALA A 206 41.36 25.79 10.94
N ASP A 207 41.51 26.34 9.73
CA ASP A 207 41.41 27.76 9.39
C ASP A 207 40.02 28.35 9.69
N ILE A 208 38.97 27.58 9.43
CA ILE A 208 37.58 28.01 9.62
C ILE A 208 37.07 27.66 11.03
N ARG A 209 37.41 26.47 11.52
CA ARG A 209 36.90 25.90 12.79
C ARG A 209 37.08 26.84 13.99
N GLY A 210 38.21 27.53 14.07
CA GLY A 210 38.52 28.45 15.17
C GLY A 210 37.50 29.58 15.32
N GLY A 211 37.14 30.23 14.21
CA GLY A 211 36.17 31.32 14.19
C GLY A 211 34.76 30.85 14.56
N VAL A 212 34.37 29.67 14.06
CA VAL A 212 33.06 29.08 14.37
C VAL A 212 32.95 28.71 15.86
N LEU A 213 33.99 28.08 16.44
CA LEU A 213 34.00 27.70 17.86
C LEU A 213 33.91 28.91 18.81
N GLN A 214 34.51 30.04 18.45
CA GLN A 214 34.50 31.24 19.28
C GLN A 214 33.08 31.79 19.47
N LEU A 215 32.22 31.62 18.46
CA LEU A 215 30.85 32.10 18.45
C LEU A 215 29.85 31.11 19.07
N LYS A 216 30.30 29.90 19.45
CA LYS A 216 29.53 28.89 20.20
C LYS A 216 28.12 28.63 19.63
N PRO A 217 28.01 28.19 18.36
CA PRO A 217 26.70 27.87 17.78
C PRO A 217 25.99 26.79 18.59
N THR A 218 24.68 26.93 18.75
CA THR A 218 23.84 25.95 19.49
C THR A 218 22.99 25.11 18.56
N ARG A 219 22.79 25.59 17.33
CA ARG A 219 21.99 24.92 16.29
C ARG A 219 22.81 24.69 15.04
N LEU A 220 22.45 23.67 14.27
CA LEU A 220 23.24 23.27 13.10
C LEU A 220 23.24 24.37 12.03
N HIS A 221 22.09 25.01 11.79
CA HIS A 221 21.99 26.10 10.81
C HIS A 221 22.88 27.30 11.17
N GLU A 222 23.04 27.61 12.47
CA GLU A 222 23.96 28.66 12.95
C GLU A 222 25.40 28.27 12.63
N ALA A 223 25.81 27.05 12.98
CA ALA A 223 27.15 26.55 12.71
C ALA A 223 27.50 26.60 11.21
N VAL A 224 26.55 26.24 10.35
CA VAL A 224 26.68 26.30 8.89
C VAL A 224 26.86 27.75 8.41
N ALA A 225 26.00 28.67 8.85
CA ALA A 225 26.09 30.07 8.45
C ALA A 225 27.44 30.70 8.87
N LEU A 226 27.89 30.40 10.08
CA LEU A 226 29.19 30.84 10.59
C LEU A 226 30.36 30.24 9.81
N ALA A 227 30.30 28.95 9.46
CA ALA A 227 31.33 28.30 8.66
C ALA A 227 31.43 28.91 7.25
N LYS A 228 30.30 29.18 6.59
CA LYS A 228 30.27 29.84 5.28
C LYS A 228 30.83 31.26 5.33
N ASN A 229 30.46 32.03 6.36
CA ASN A 229 31.02 33.36 6.56
C ASN A 229 32.53 33.30 6.73
N GLN A 230 33.03 32.39 7.57
CA GLN A 230 34.45 32.24 7.82
C GLN A 230 35.22 31.77 6.57
N GLU A 231 34.64 30.89 5.74
CA GLU A 231 35.23 30.44 4.47
C GLU A 231 35.41 31.60 3.48
N SER A 232 34.54 32.60 3.49
CA SER A 232 34.68 33.77 2.59
C SER A 232 35.89 34.66 2.91
N TYR A 233 36.48 34.51 4.10
CA TYR A 233 37.66 35.27 4.54
C TYR A 233 38.98 34.50 4.43
N CYS A 234 38.95 33.25 3.94
CA CYS A 234 40.11 32.36 3.81
C CYS A 234 40.46 32.13 2.33
#